data_AF-A0A3M1QVD4-F1
#
_entry.id   AF-A0A3M1QVD4-F1
#
_cell.length_a   1.000
_cell.length_b   1.000
_cell.length_c   1.000
_cell.angle_alpha   90.00
_cell.angle_beta   90.00
_cell.angle_gamma   90.00
#
_symmetry.space_group_name_H-M   'P 1'
#
loop_
_entity.id
_entity.type
_entity.pdbx_description
1 polymer ?
#
loop_
_entity_poly.entity_id
_entity_poly.type
_entity_poly.pdbx_seq_one_letter_code
_entity_poly.pdbx_strand_id
1 'polypeptide(L)'
;MKVVILDDYQDAVRHLDCFSKLAGHEVTIYNDTVKDLDALVERLREAEAVVLIRERTPITAPLLERLPRLQLISQTARGIAHIDLEACTRHGVVVAAGGGSPYATAELTWGLILAGMRHIPLEFLRLREGRWQTTLGRGLRG
;
A
#
# COMPACT_ATOMS: atom_id res chain seq x y z
N MET A 1 -7.76 3.65 -20.73
CA MET A 1 -8.10 4.46 -19.55
C MET A 1 -6.84 5.09 -18.98
N LYS A 2 -6.96 6.22 -18.30
CA LYS A 2 -5.95 6.81 -17.42
C LYS A 2 -6.04 6.17 -16.03
N VAL A 3 -5.07 5.32 -15.71
CA VAL A 3 -4.98 4.54 -14.48
C VAL A 3 -3.91 5.17 -13.59
N VAL A 4 -4.25 5.45 -12.33
CA VAL A 4 -3.28 5.91 -11.33
C VAL A 4 -3.06 4.84 -10.27
N ILE A 5 -1.80 4.53 -9.96
CA ILE A 5 -1.40 3.67 -8.84
C ILE A 5 -0.73 4.57 -7.78
N LEU A 6 -1.32 4.62 -6.59
CA LEU A 6 -0.81 5.47 -5.50
C LEU A 6 0.13 4.70 -4.56
N ASP A 7 1.02 5.45 -3.90
CA ASP A 7 1.81 5.01 -2.76
C ASP A 7 2.71 3.79 -3.01
N ASP A 8 3.27 3.61 -4.20
CA ASP A 8 4.24 2.54 -4.48
C ASP A 8 5.67 2.97 -4.09
N TYR A 9 5.94 2.99 -2.79
CA TYR A 9 7.16 3.56 -2.20
C TYR A 9 8.48 3.09 -2.79
N GLN A 10 8.52 1.87 -3.34
CA GLN A 10 9.74 1.25 -3.84
C GLN A 10 9.77 1.16 -5.37
N ASP A 11 8.78 1.76 -6.04
CA ASP A 11 8.54 1.64 -7.48
C ASP A 11 8.54 0.17 -7.96
N ALA A 12 8.01 -0.72 -7.13
CA ALA A 12 8.08 -2.16 -7.36
C ALA A 12 7.01 -2.64 -8.34
N VAL A 13 5.85 -1.98 -8.39
CA VAL A 13 4.65 -2.47 -9.12
C VAL A 13 4.92 -2.64 -10.61
N ARG A 14 5.65 -1.70 -11.23
CA ARG A 14 5.97 -1.76 -12.67
C ARG A 14 6.86 -2.94 -13.07
N HIS A 15 7.52 -3.56 -12.10
CA HIS A 15 8.43 -4.68 -12.30
C HIS A 15 7.78 -6.04 -12.04
N LEU A 16 6.51 -6.07 -11.63
CA LEU A 16 5.77 -7.31 -11.42
C LEU A 16 5.23 -7.85 -12.75
N ASP A 17 5.22 -9.18 -12.91
CA ASP A 17 4.66 -9.84 -14.09
C ASP A 17 3.22 -9.40 -14.39
N CYS A 18 2.43 -9.16 -13.34
CA CYS A 18 1.04 -8.75 -13.46
C CYS A 18 0.84 -7.34 -14.04
N PHE A 19 1.88 -6.49 -14.07
CA PHE A 19 1.80 -5.15 -14.64
C PHE A 19 1.45 -5.19 -16.14
N SER A 20 1.87 -6.26 -16.84
CA SER A 20 1.49 -6.53 -18.24
C SER A 20 -0.01 -6.57 -18.48
N LYS A 21 -0.83 -6.85 -17.46
CA LYS A 21 -2.30 -6.83 -17.56
C LYS A 21 -2.89 -5.43 -17.79
N LEU A 22 -2.10 -4.38 -17.56
CA LEU A 22 -2.48 -2.99 -17.82
C LEU A 22 -2.06 -2.52 -19.23
N ALA A 23 -1.56 -3.42 -20.10
CA ALA A 23 -1.22 -3.08 -21.48
C ALA A 23 -2.41 -2.43 -22.21
N GLY A 24 -2.15 -1.32 -22.92
CA GLY A 24 -3.18 -0.53 -23.60
C GLY A 24 -3.84 0.56 -22.73
N HIS A 25 -3.43 0.70 -21.46
CA HIS A 25 -3.82 1.81 -20.59
C HIS A 25 -2.67 2.81 -20.39
N GLU A 26 -3.00 4.07 -20.12
CA GLU A 26 -2.03 5.07 -19.68
C GLU A 26 -1.91 4.95 -18.16
N VAL A 27 -0.74 4.51 -17.67
CA VAL A 27 -0.53 4.21 -16.25
C VAL A 27 0.45 5.18 -15.63
N THR A 28 0.02 5.90 -14.59
CA THR A 28 0.86 6.76 -13.76
C THR A 28 1.03 6.12 -12.39
N ILE A 29 2.27 5.98 -11.94
CA ILE A 29 2.60 5.44 -10.61
C ILE A 29 3.20 6.55 -9.77
N TYR A 30 2.68 6.76 -8.56
CA TYR A 30 3.26 7.67 -7.57
C TYR A 30 4.01 6.87 -6.52
N ASN A 31 5.28 7.24 -6.29
CA ASN A 31 6.18 6.53 -5.37
C ASN A 31 6.31 7.20 -3.99
N ASP A 32 5.48 8.21 -3.73
CA ASP A 32 5.41 8.97 -2.49
C ASP A 32 3.96 9.09 -2.02
N THR A 33 3.77 9.48 -0.75
CA THR A 33 2.45 9.73 -0.18
C THR A 33 2.18 11.22 -0.08
N VAL A 34 0.99 11.61 -0.51
CA VAL A 34 0.42 12.93 -0.28
C VAL A 34 -0.84 12.77 0.55
N LYS A 35 -0.95 13.56 1.63
CA LYS A 35 -2.12 13.58 2.52
C LYS A 35 -2.98 14.82 2.35
N ASP A 36 -2.41 15.85 1.73
CA ASP A 36 -3.12 17.07 1.41
C ASP A 36 -4.18 16.80 0.34
N LEU A 37 -5.41 17.29 0.57
CA LEU A 37 -6.54 17.04 -0.29
C LEU A 37 -6.36 17.66 -1.69
N ASP A 38 -5.88 18.90 -1.76
CA ASP A 38 -5.70 19.62 -3.02
C ASP A 38 -4.66 18.94 -3.91
N ALA A 39 -3.54 18.54 -3.30
CA ALA A 39 -2.48 17.84 -4.01
C ALA A 39 -2.92 16.43 -4.45
N LEU A 40 -3.72 15.70 -3.65
CA LEU A 40 -4.33 14.43 -4.08
C LEU A 40 -5.31 14.63 -5.25
N VAL A 41 -6.14 15.67 -5.18
CA VAL A 41 -7.07 16.01 -6.27
C VAL A 41 -6.30 16.28 -7.55
N GLU A 42 -5.21 17.06 -7.51
CA GLU A 42 -4.43 17.35 -8.71
C GLU A 42 -3.81 16.07 -9.30
N ARG A 43 -3.26 15.18 -8.47
CA ARG A 43 -2.71 13.89 -8.93
C ARG A 43 -3.74 12.98 -9.60
N LEU A 44 -4.98 13.05 -9.14
CA LEU A 44 -6.08 12.16 -9.57
C LEU A 44 -7.05 12.83 -10.56
N ARG A 45 -6.88 14.12 -10.84
CA ARG A 45 -7.82 14.95 -11.61
C ARG A 45 -8.25 14.33 -12.94
N GLU A 46 -7.30 13.70 -13.62
CA GLU A 46 -7.49 13.08 -14.93
C GLU A 46 -7.68 11.55 -14.86
N ALA A 47 -7.65 10.97 -13.66
CA ALA A 47 -7.76 9.53 -13.47
C ALA A 47 -9.19 9.05 -13.77
N GLU A 48 -9.29 8.01 -14.59
CA GLU A 48 -10.54 7.27 -14.82
C GLU A 48 -10.62 6.05 -13.89
N ALA A 49 -9.46 5.49 -13.52
CA ALA A 49 -9.34 4.43 -12.55
C ALA A 49 -8.19 4.67 -11.57
N VAL A 50 -8.38 4.30 -10.31
CA VAL A 50 -7.34 4.33 -9.28
C VAL A 50 -7.13 2.94 -8.70
N VAL A 51 -5.88 2.49 -8.67
CA VAL A 51 -5.47 1.26 -7.98
C VAL A 51 -4.89 1.65 -6.62
N LEU A 52 -5.49 1.14 -5.55
CA LEU A 52 -5.07 1.43 -4.18
C LEU A 52 -4.25 0.28 -3.61
N ILE A 53 -3.14 0.63 -2.96
CA ILE A 53 -2.33 -0.33 -2.21
C ILE A 53 -2.79 -0.30 -0.74
N ARG A 54 -3.68 -1.24 -0.39
CA ARG A 54 -4.24 -1.37 0.95
C ARG A 54 -4.86 -0.05 1.43
N GLU A 55 -4.48 0.42 2.61
CA GLU A 55 -5.10 1.57 3.29
C GLU A 55 -4.18 2.81 3.28
N ARG A 56 -3.20 2.86 2.37
CA ARG A 56 -2.16 3.90 2.35
C ARG A 56 -2.72 5.31 2.11
N THR A 57 -3.73 5.43 1.24
CA THR A 57 -4.44 6.68 0.96
C THR A 57 -5.94 6.54 1.27
N PRO A 58 -6.51 7.33 2.19
CA PRO A 58 -7.95 7.38 2.42
C PRO A 58 -8.72 7.97 1.23
N ILE A 59 -9.85 7.36 0.87
CA ILE A 59 -10.78 7.89 -0.14
C ILE A 59 -12.01 8.43 0.56
N THR A 60 -12.10 9.75 0.65
CA THR A 60 -13.13 10.47 1.40
C THR A 60 -14.12 11.17 0.47
N ALA A 61 -15.30 11.53 0.98
CA ALA A 61 -16.28 12.30 0.22
C ALA A 61 -15.72 13.59 -0.40
N PRO A 62 -14.96 14.45 0.33
CA PRO A 62 -14.38 15.67 -0.25
C PRO A 62 -13.40 15.43 -1.41
N LEU A 63 -12.73 14.27 -1.43
CA LEU A 63 -11.87 13.87 -2.54
C LEU A 63 -12.73 13.48 -3.75
N LEU A 64 -13.71 12.61 -3.55
CA LEU A 64 -14.58 12.10 -4.62
C LEU A 64 -15.39 13.21 -5.31
N GLU A 65 -15.86 14.19 -4.55
CA GLU A 65 -16.58 15.37 -5.08
C GLU A 65 -15.77 16.15 -6.14
N ARG A 66 -14.44 16.05 -6.08
CA ARG A 66 -13.52 16.80 -6.94
C ARG A 66 -12.90 15.96 -8.06
N LEU A 67 -13.34 14.70 -8.20
CA LEU A 67 -12.83 13.76 -9.19
C LEU A 67 -13.94 13.30 -10.16
N PRO A 68 -14.51 14.20 -10.99
CA PRO A 68 -15.68 13.90 -11.82
C PRO A 68 -15.43 12.87 -12.93
N ARG A 69 -14.17 12.52 -13.20
CA ARG A 69 -13.77 11.52 -14.20
C ARG A 69 -13.53 10.14 -13.63
N LEU A 70 -13.40 10.04 -12.30
CA LEU A 70 -13.13 8.77 -11.65
C LEU A 70 -14.35 7.86 -11.81
N GLN A 71 -14.13 6.66 -12.33
CA GLN A 71 -15.18 5.67 -12.56
C GLN A 71 -14.93 4.39 -11.77
N LEU A 72 -13.66 4.09 -11.46
CA LEU A 72 -13.27 2.83 -10.83
C LEU A 72 -12.21 3.05 -9.75
N ILE A 73 -12.44 2.47 -8.58
CA ILE A 73 -11.42 2.22 -7.58
C ILE A 73 -11.19 0.71 -7.49
N SER A 74 -9.98 0.27 -7.83
CA SER A 74 -9.53 -1.12 -7.70
C SER A 74 -8.68 -1.26 -6.44
N GLN A 75 -9.29 -1.79 -5.38
CA GLN A 75 -8.60 -2.05 -4.13
C GLN A 75 -7.88 -3.40 -4.20
N THR A 76 -6.58 -3.43 -3.87
CA THR A 76 -5.73 -4.64 -3.89
C THR A 76 -6.13 -5.71 -2.85
N ALA A 77 -7.21 -5.51 -2.10
CA ALA A 77 -7.52 -6.20 -0.87
C ALA A 77 -9.00 -6.27 -0.54
N ARG A 78 -9.35 -7.11 0.44
CA ARG A 78 -10.71 -7.16 0.99
C ARG A 78 -11.05 -5.99 1.92
N GLY A 79 -10.05 -5.42 2.61
CA GLY A 79 -10.25 -4.33 3.56
C GLY A 79 -10.47 -3.00 2.84
N ILE A 80 -11.61 -2.37 3.11
CA ILE A 80 -12.07 -1.13 2.44
C ILE A 80 -12.50 -0.04 3.43
N ALA A 81 -12.16 -0.16 4.72
CA ALA A 81 -12.59 0.78 5.76
C ALA A 81 -12.09 2.23 5.55
N HIS A 82 -11.05 2.41 4.74
CA HIS A 82 -10.49 3.72 4.37
C HIS A 82 -11.20 4.35 3.15
N ILE A 83 -12.23 3.70 2.59
CA ILE A 83 -13.00 4.15 1.43
C ILE A 83 -14.43 4.46 1.86
N ASP A 84 -14.88 5.69 1.62
CA ASP A 84 -16.28 6.08 1.78
C ASP A 84 -17.12 5.50 0.63
N LEU A 85 -17.68 4.31 0.86
CA LEU A 85 -18.48 3.58 -0.12
C LEU A 85 -19.78 4.30 -0.49
N GLU A 86 -20.39 5.02 0.45
CA GLU A 86 -21.61 5.77 0.18
C GLU A 86 -21.31 6.94 -0.75
N ALA A 87 -20.22 7.66 -0.52
CA ALA A 87 -19.74 8.70 -1.43
C ALA A 87 -19.39 8.12 -2.80
N CYS A 88 -18.67 6.99 -2.86
CA CYS A 88 -18.38 6.33 -4.14
C CYS A 88 -19.67 6.04 -4.92
N THR A 89 -20.69 5.51 -4.24
CA THR A 89 -22.00 5.22 -4.83
C THR A 89 -22.69 6.49 -5.32
N ARG A 90 -22.71 7.57 -4.53
CA ARG A 90 -23.31 8.86 -4.93
C ARG A 90 -22.64 9.48 -6.16
N HIS A 91 -21.33 9.28 -6.30
CA HIS A 91 -20.54 9.80 -7.43
C HIS A 91 -20.44 8.82 -8.61
N GLY A 92 -21.12 7.67 -8.56
CA GLY A 92 -21.08 6.67 -9.64
C GLY A 92 -19.73 5.95 -9.79
N VAL A 93 -18.90 5.96 -8.74
CA VAL A 93 -17.59 5.29 -8.72
C VAL A 93 -17.76 3.85 -8.27
N VAL A 94 -17.41 2.90 -9.13
CA VAL A 94 -17.41 1.47 -8.80
C VAL A 94 -16.20 1.16 -7.93
N VAL A 95 -16.40 0.40 -6.84
CA VAL A 95 -15.31 -0.10 -6.01
C VAL A 95 -15.20 -1.61 -6.19
N ALA A 96 -14.07 -2.07 -6.72
CA ALA A 96 -13.74 -3.48 -6.87
C ALA A 96 -12.69 -3.89 -5.83
N ALA A 97 -13.03 -4.83 -4.96
CA ALA A 97 -12.13 -5.33 -3.92
C ALA A 97 -11.47 -6.65 -4.33
N GLY A 98 -10.14 -6.67 -4.27
CA GLY A 98 -9.32 -7.85 -4.55
C GLY A 98 -9.22 -8.84 -3.38
N GLY A 99 -8.47 -9.90 -3.62
CA GLY A 99 -8.10 -10.89 -2.60
C GLY A 99 -6.79 -10.53 -1.88
N GLY A 100 -6.37 -11.39 -0.96
CA GLY A 100 -5.06 -11.28 -0.31
C GLY A 100 -4.65 -12.64 0.24
N SER A 101 -3.35 -12.79 0.50
CA SER A 101 -2.78 -13.99 1.10
C SER A 101 -2.40 -13.71 2.56
N PRO A 102 -2.72 -14.61 3.52
CA PRO A 102 -2.34 -14.43 4.92
C PRO A 102 -0.87 -14.79 5.19
N TYR A 103 -0.21 -15.51 4.27
CA TYR A 103 1.09 -16.14 4.54
C TYR A 103 2.22 -15.12 4.75
N ALA A 104 2.35 -14.14 3.85
CA ALA A 104 3.41 -13.12 3.96
C ALA A 104 3.35 -12.34 5.29
N THR A 105 2.14 -11.99 5.74
CA THR A 105 1.94 -11.31 7.03
C THR A 105 2.30 -12.21 8.21
N ALA A 106 1.91 -13.49 8.16
CA ALA A 106 2.22 -14.46 9.20
C ALA A 106 3.74 -14.71 9.31
N GLU A 107 4.43 -14.87 8.18
CA GLU A 107 5.88 -15.05 8.11
C GLU A 107 6.62 -13.81 8.61
N LEU A 108 6.21 -12.61 8.18
CA LEU A 108 6.76 -11.35 8.67
C LEU A 108 6.58 -11.22 10.19
N THR A 109 5.41 -11.61 10.72
CA THR A 109 5.12 -11.58 12.16
C THR A 109 6.08 -12.49 12.94
N TRP A 110 6.31 -13.72 12.45
CA TRP A 110 7.29 -14.63 13.05
C TRP A 110 8.72 -14.10 12.97
N GLY A 111 9.10 -13.50 11.84
CA GLY A 111 10.39 -12.82 11.68
C GLY A 111 10.58 -11.72 12.73
N LEU A 112 9.56 -10.90 12.97
CA LEU A 112 9.58 -9.85 13.98
C LEU A 112 9.64 -10.40 15.42
N ILE A 113 8.90 -11.45 15.73
CA ILE A 113 8.96 -12.13 17.05
C ILE A 113 10.38 -12.62 17.32
N LEU A 114 10.98 -13.33 16.37
CA LEU A 114 12.35 -13.85 16.50
C LEU A 114 13.37 -12.72 16.59
N ALA A 115 13.25 -11.69 15.74
CA ALA A 115 14.13 -10.52 15.76
C ALA A 115 14.09 -9.78 17.10
N GLY A 116 12.89 -9.60 17.67
CA GLY A 116 12.68 -8.96 18.97
C GLY A 116 13.25 -9.77 20.13
N MET A 117 12.93 -11.07 20.19
CA MET A 117 13.35 -11.95 21.29
C MET A 117 14.85 -12.24 21.29
N ARG A 118 15.52 -12.09 20.15
CA ARG A 118 16.95 -12.37 19.98
C ARG A 118 17.80 -11.12 19.71
N HIS A 119 17.20 -9.93 19.78
CA HIS A 119 17.85 -8.65 19.52
C HIS A 119 18.63 -8.60 18.18
N ILE A 120 18.13 -9.31 17.15
CA ILE A 120 18.88 -9.56 15.92
C ILE A 120 19.35 -8.24 15.24
N PRO A 121 18.47 -7.23 15.04
CA PRO A 121 18.91 -5.99 14.38
C PRO A 121 19.99 -5.25 15.17
N LEU A 122 19.90 -5.27 16.50
CA LEU A 122 20.86 -4.60 17.38
C LEU A 122 22.23 -5.30 17.38
N GLU A 123 22.25 -6.63 17.55
CA GLU A 123 23.50 -7.41 17.49
C GLU A 123 24.16 -7.31 16.10
N PHE A 124 23.36 -7.29 15.01
CA PHE A 124 23.90 -7.07 13.66
C PHE A 124 24.62 -5.73 13.54
N LEU A 125 24.00 -4.63 14.02
CA LEU A 125 24.64 -3.30 13.99
C LEU A 125 25.92 -3.26 14.83
N ARG A 126 25.87 -3.83 16.04
CA ARG A 126 27.02 -3.84 16.96
C ARG A 126 28.18 -4.70 16.43
N LEU A 127 27.87 -5.83 15.80
CA LEU A 127 28.87 -6.67 15.14
C LEU A 127 29.58 -5.92 14.01
N ARG A 128 28.85 -5.15 13.20
CA ARG A 128 29.43 -4.29 12.15
C ARG A 128 30.38 -3.21 12.70
N GLU A 129 30.19 -2.83 13.95
CA GLU A 129 31.05 -1.89 14.67
C GLU A 129 32.18 -2.59 15.45
N GLY A 130 32.37 -3.91 15.26
CA GLY A 130 33.42 -4.69 15.90
C GLY A 130 33.11 -5.12 17.34
N ARG A 131 31.87 -4.91 17.81
CA ARG A 131 31.44 -5.31 19.16
C ARG A 131 30.80 -6.70 19.09
N TRP A 132 31.52 -7.70 19.59
CA TRP A 132 31.04 -9.08 19.62
C TRP A 132 30.15 -9.34 20.84
N GLN A 133 28.94 -9.86 20.59
CA GLN A 133 28.01 -10.41 21.59
C GLN A 133 27.72 -9.48 22.77
N THR A 134 26.74 -8.60 22.58
CA THR A 134 26.51 -7.47 23.49
C THR A 134 25.16 -7.50 24.23
N THR A 135 24.33 -8.48 23.93
CA THR A 135 23.05 -8.76 24.59
C THR A 135 22.87 -10.27 24.74
N LEU A 136 21.95 -10.67 25.62
CA LEU A 136 21.51 -12.05 25.75
C LEU A 136 20.05 -12.15 25.30
N GLY A 137 19.80 -12.84 24.19
CA GLY A 137 18.45 -13.10 23.71
C GLY A 137 17.72 -14.15 24.55
N ARG A 138 16.38 -14.17 24.44
CA ARG A 138 15.51 -15.16 25.09
C ARG A 138 14.98 -16.16 24.07
N GLY A 139 14.95 -17.44 24.45
CA GLY A 139 14.28 -18.48 23.68
C GLY A 139 12.76 -18.34 23.72
N LEU A 140 12.06 -18.85 22.70
CA LEU A 140 10.60 -18.80 22.63
C LEU A 140 9.91 -19.94 23.39
N ARG A 141 10.67 -21.01 23.67
CA ARG A 141 10.17 -22.15 24.43
C ARG A 141 9.88 -21.70 25.87
N GLY A 142 8.67 -21.97 26.33
CA GLY A 142 8.25 -21.80 27.72
C GLY A 142 9.08 -22.65 28.68
#